data_AF-A0A5B7HGR3-F1
#
_entry.id   AF-A0A5B7HGR3-F1
#
_cell.length_a   1.000
_cell.length_b   1.000
_cell.length_c   1.000
_cell.angle_alpha   90.00
_cell.angle_beta   90.00
_cell.angle_gamma   90.00
#
_symmetry.space_group_name_H-M   'P 1'
#
loop_
_entity.id
_entity.type
_entity.pdbx_description
1 polymer ?
#
loop_
_entity_poly.entity_id
_entity_poly.type
_entity_poly.pdbx_seq_one_letter_code
_entity_poly.pdbx_strand_id
1 'polypeptide(L)'
;MGIVKWTEYEDKFRECEDWLGKMDKKVQSYNKLQNTVQEKRAVLEEFQGTLQMIFDWQKTLDLLNMRAQLLLETCADSRVSNAVTQLTTKYNTLLSLAKEVMRRLEMHFQEHHQHNQLYSECNEWIENTRRKLTDVYGEATSLVELNKQLTAVKTIKNTLENGQHKLRYVLELKERVIMNTEQQGATRIQEDTESVRKDFEKLMADIYSFHQSVTTKISRREETDKMRDTVAEWLEELNTKACEQGVVFSELSDKRAALEKYRILLRDIVAHFDMVERLAGKTTDEGYSQEEIDECLNKYDNIKKKVMDNIKTLEVYVKEHESYHCAVMEANDWLRKTRITMQQFADSHGEKKEVIEKQQQQEDIAEELIEGEELIDKAIDLNKALRGSTSKEGQETLCSEANSLRMEWESLQQMSIDIRRTMEKCLQTWNEFTESHKDFSDWLEHFQQQMKNEPEEPTPEDLENWKILLPQISYPSLLF
;
A
#
# COMPACT_ATOMS: atom_id res chain seq x y z
N MET A 1 -40.53 112.76 -26.21
CA MET A 1 -39.86 111.88 -25.21
C MET A 1 -40.50 110.50 -25.11
N GLY A 2 -41.83 110.34 -25.28
CA GLY A 2 -42.50 109.03 -25.25
C GLY A 2 -42.17 108.07 -26.41
N ILE A 3 -42.02 108.57 -27.64
CA ILE A 3 -41.75 107.75 -28.84
C ILE A 3 -40.37 107.07 -28.77
N VAL A 4 -39.33 107.79 -28.33
CA VAL A 4 -37.96 107.24 -28.20
C VAL A 4 -37.90 106.11 -27.16
N LYS A 5 -38.58 106.29 -26.00
CA LYS A 5 -38.68 105.27 -24.96
C LYS A 5 -39.44 104.01 -25.42
N TRP A 6 -40.41 104.17 -26.31
CA TRP A 6 -41.18 103.07 -26.89
C TRP A 6 -40.34 102.25 -27.87
N THR A 7 -39.64 102.92 -28.81
CA THR A 7 -38.76 102.26 -29.78
C THR A 7 -37.60 101.52 -29.10
N GLU A 8 -36.97 102.12 -28.09
CA GLU A 8 -35.90 101.48 -27.30
C GLU A 8 -36.38 100.23 -26.54
N TYR A 9 -37.63 100.23 -26.05
CA TYR A 9 -38.24 99.07 -25.42
C TYR A 9 -38.57 97.97 -26.42
N GLU A 10 -39.16 98.31 -27.56
CA GLU A 10 -39.48 97.33 -28.61
C GLU A 10 -38.22 96.65 -29.18
N ASP A 11 -37.15 97.41 -29.41
CA ASP A 11 -35.88 96.87 -29.89
C ASP A 11 -35.26 95.91 -28.86
N LYS A 12 -35.25 96.30 -27.57
CA LYS A 12 -34.75 95.45 -26.48
C LYS A 12 -35.63 94.23 -26.23
N PHE A 13 -36.94 94.35 -26.41
CA PHE A 13 -37.87 93.23 -26.31
C PHE A 13 -37.62 92.20 -27.40
N ARG A 14 -37.46 92.64 -28.66
CA ARG A 14 -37.13 91.76 -29.79
C ARG A 14 -35.79 91.05 -29.59
N GLU A 15 -34.77 91.76 -29.11
CA GLU A 15 -33.47 91.17 -28.76
C GLU A 15 -33.62 90.05 -27.70
N CYS A 16 -34.47 90.26 -26.70
CA CYS A 16 -34.73 89.26 -25.67
C CYS A 16 -35.51 88.04 -26.21
N GLU A 17 -36.50 88.24 -27.08
CA GLU A 17 -37.22 87.14 -27.72
C GLU A 17 -36.30 86.30 -28.62
N ASP A 18 -35.45 86.95 -29.41
CA ASP A 18 -34.47 86.26 -30.26
C ASP A 18 -33.45 85.48 -29.42
N TRP A 19 -32.99 86.06 -28.33
CA TRP A 19 -32.07 85.39 -27.41
C TRP A 19 -32.71 84.16 -26.76
N LEU A 20 -33.94 84.28 -26.25
CA LEU A 20 -34.68 83.16 -25.67
C LEU A 20 -34.93 82.06 -26.70
N GLY A 21 -35.32 82.39 -27.93
CA GLY A 21 -35.53 81.41 -28.99
C GLY A 21 -34.25 80.69 -29.42
N LYS A 22 -33.11 81.40 -29.47
CA LYS A 22 -31.80 80.80 -29.74
C LYS A 22 -31.36 79.89 -28.59
N MET A 23 -31.53 80.35 -27.36
CA MET A 23 -31.11 79.62 -26.16
C MET A 23 -31.97 78.38 -25.93
N ASP A 24 -33.27 78.44 -26.19
CA ASP A 24 -34.18 77.28 -26.13
C ASP A 24 -33.76 76.19 -27.12
N LYS A 25 -33.49 76.55 -28.39
CA LYS A 25 -32.94 75.61 -29.38
C LYS A 25 -31.59 75.04 -28.95
N LYS A 26 -30.74 75.87 -28.34
CA LYS A 26 -29.44 75.43 -27.80
C LYS A 26 -29.65 74.40 -26.69
N VAL A 27 -30.49 74.68 -25.68
CA VAL A 27 -30.80 73.76 -24.57
C VAL A 27 -31.39 72.44 -25.09
N GLN A 28 -32.31 72.48 -26.06
CA GLN A 28 -32.91 71.29 -26.66
C GLN A 28 -31.90 70.41 -27.42
N SER A 29 -30.82 70.99 -27.96
CA SER A 29 -29.78 70.23 -28.66
C SER A 29 -29.02 69.25 -27.75
N TYR A 30 -28.98 69.50 -26.44
CA TYR A 30 -28.37 68.63 -25.42
C TYR A 30 -29.25 67.42 -25.03
N ASN A 31 -30.37 67.19 -25.73
CA ASN A 31 -31.14 65.95 -25.59
C ASN A 31 -30.48 64.75 -26.30
N LYS A 32 -29.52 65.00 -27.19
CA LYS A 32 -28.77 63.94 -27.87
C LYS A 32 -27.96 63.14 -26.83
N LEU A 33 -27.95 61.81 -26.95
CA LEU A 33 -27.13 60.94 -26.12
C LEU A 33 -25.68 60.86 -26.63
N GLN A 34 -24.78 60.45 -25.75
CA GLN A 34 -23.34 60.30 -26.04
C GLN A 34 -22.96 58.82 -25.94
N ASN A 35 -21.92 58.41 -26.66
CA ASN A 35 -21.45 57.04 -26.67
C ASN A 35 -20.54 56.74 -25.47
N THR A 36 -19.71 57.69 -25.05
CA THR A 36 -18.66 57.47 -24.04
C THR A 36 -18.84 58.33 -22.79
N VAL A 37 -18.25 57.91 -21.67
CA VAL A 37 -18.25 58.71 -20.42
C VAL A 37 -17.51 60.04 -20.61
N GLN A 38 -16.47 60.06 -21.45
CA GLN A 38 -15.70 61.26 -21.78
C GLN A 38 -16.54 62.26 -22.55
N GLU A 39 -17.32 61.80 -23.54
CA GLU A 39 -18.27 62.64 -24.25
C GLU A 39 -19.37 63.17 -23.31
N LYS A 40 -19.95 62.32 -22.45
CA LYS A 40 -20.96 62.74 -21.45
C LYS A 40 -20.41 63.83 -20.53
N ARG A 41 -19.16 63.68 -20.08
CA ARG A 41 -18.46 64.68 -19.27
C ARG A 41 -18.28 66.00 -19.99
N ALA A 42 -17.78 65.98 -21.23
CA ALA A 42 -17.57 67.19 -22.02
C ALA A 42 -18.90 67.94 -22.25
N VAL A 43 -19.97 67.22 -22.58
CA VAL A 43 -21.31 67.77 -22.77
C VAL A 43 -21.87 68.38 -21.48
N LEU A 44 -21.66 67.72 -20.34
CA LEU A 44 -22.05 68.23 -19.02
C LEU A 44 -21.30 69.53 -18.67
N GLU A 45 -19.97 69.56 -18.83
CA GLU A 45 -19.13 70.74 -18.58
C GLU A 45 -19.52 71.92 -19.50
N GLU A 46 -19.81 71.65 -20.78
CA GLU A 46 -20.30 72.67 -21.73
C GLU A 46 -21.69 73.20 -21.33
N PHE A 47 -22.58 72.30 -20.90
CA PHE A 47 -23.93 72.67 -20.50
C PHE A 47 -23.96 73.47 -19.19
N GLN A 48 -23.05 73.19 -18.24
CA GLN A 48 -22.87 74.01 -17.04
C GLN A 48 -22.60 75.48 -17.39
N GLY A 49 -21.74 75.72 -18.38
CA GLY A 49 -21.49 77.08 -18.90
C GLY A 49 -22.74 77.71 -19.52
N THR A 50 -23.51 76.93 -20.28
CA THR A 50 -24.77 77.41 -20.88
C THR A 50 -25.83 77.73 -19.82
N LEU A 51 -25.97 76.91 -18.78
CA LEU A 51 -26.86 77.15 -17.66
C LEU A 51 -26.47 78.42 -16.90
N GLN A 52 -25.17 78.63 -16.67
CA GLN A 52 -24.66 79.85 -16.05
C GLN A 52 -25.02 81.09 -16.87
N MET A 53 -24.87 81.03 -18.21
CA MET A 53 -25.32 82.12 -19.09
C MET A 53 -26.82 82.41 -18.95
N ILE A 54 -27.66 81.38 -18.80
CA ILE A 54 -29.10 81.55 -18.59
C ILE A 54 -29.38 82.24 -17.25
N PHE A 55 -28.70 81.81 -16.17
CA PHE A 55 -28.82 82.46 -14.86
C PHE A 55 -28.38 83.92 -14.90
N ASP A 56 -27.24 84.22 -15.51
CA ASP A 56 -26.71 85.59 -15.58
C ASP A 56 -27.62 86.50 -16.42
N TRP A 57 -28.32 85.94 -17.41
CA TRP A 57 -29.27 86.68 -18.24
C TRP A 57 -30.51 87.17 -17.46
N GLN A 58 -30.79 86.62 -16.28
CA GLN A 58 -31.88 87.10 -15.40
C GLN A 58 -31.81 88.61 -15.16
N LYS A 59 -30.60 89.16 -14.99
CA LYS A 59 -30.39 90.62 -14.79
C LYS A 59 -30.90 91.45 -15.98
N THR A 60 -30.78 90.91 -17.19
CA THR A 60 -31.24 91.55 -18.43
C THR A 60 -32.77 91.55 -18.49
N LEU A 61 -33.40 90.44 -18.10
CA LEU A 61 -34.85 90.34 -17.98
C LEU A 61 -35.39 91.30 -16.92
N ASP A 62 -34.77 91.36 -15.73
CA ASP A 62 -35.17 92.26 -14.65
C ASP A 62 -35.07 93.74 -15.09
N LEU A 63 -34.01 94.11 -15.81
CA LEU A 63 -33.85 95.45 -16.37
C LEU A 63 -34.94 95.78 -17.41
N LEU A 64 -35.30 94.83 -18.27
CA LEU A 64 -36.38 95.01 -19.24
C LEU A 64 -37.74 95.14 -18.53
N ASN A 65 -37.99 94.35 -17.49
CA ASN A 65 -39.19 94.42 -16.66
C ASN A 65 -39.33 95.77 -15.97
N MET A 66 -38.25 96.30 -15.39
CA MET A 66 -38.22 97.64 -14.79
C MET A 66 -38.52 98.74 -15.82
N ARG A 67 -37.94 98.65 -17.03
CA ARG A 67 -38.22 99.60 -18.12
C ARG A 67 -39.67 99.53 -18.59
N ALA A 68 -40.23 98.32 -18.68
CA ALA A 68 -41.63 98.12 -19.02
C ALA A 68 -42.58 98.72 -17.98
N GLN A 69 -42.26 98.59 -16.69
CA GLN A 69 -43.03 99.21 -15.60
C GLN A 69 -43.04 100.74 -15.71
N LEU A 70 -41.87 101.37 -15.94
CA LEU A 70 -41.76 102.82 -16.17
C LEU A 70 -42.57 103.29 -17.40
N LEU A 71 -42.64 102.45 -18.45
CA LEU A 71 -43.46 102.71 -19.63
C LEU A 71 -44.96 102.60 -19.33
N LEU A 72 -45.38 101.58 -18.56
CA LEU A 72 -46.76 101.38 -18.12
C LEU A 72 -47.26 102.51 -17.21
N GLU A 73 -46.39 103.08 -16.38
CA GLU A 73 -46.68 104.28 -15.57
C GLU A 73 -46.92 105.52 -16.43
N THR A 74 -46.29 105.61 -17.61
CA THR A 74 -46.42 106.74 -18.52
C THR A 74 -47.57 106.56 -19.52
N CYS A 75 -47.82 105.32 -19.95
CA CYS A 75 -48.81 104.92 -20.94
C CYS A 75 -49.35 103.54 -20.54
N ALA A 76 -50.56 103.48 -19.99
CA ALA A 76 -51.19 102.25 -19.47
C ALA A 76 -51.64 101.27 -20.60
N ASP A 77 -50.70 100.82 -21.43
CA ASP A 77 -50.95 99.92 -22.55
C ASP A 77 -50.87 98.45 -22.12
N SER A 78 -52.01 97.75 -22.17
CA SER A 78 -52.10 96.34 -21.80
C SER A 78 -51.24 95.41 -22.65
N ARG A 79 -50.83 95.83 -23.86
CA ARG A 79 -49.95 95.05 -24.74
C ARG A 79 -48.55 94.90 -24.15
N VAL A 80 -48.00 95.95 -23.54
CA VAL A 80 -46.67 95.94 -22.90
C VAL A 80 -46.66 95.03 -21.68
N SER A 81 -47.70 95.13 -20.85
CA SER A 81 -47.85 94.27 -19.67
C SER A 81 -47.93 92.80 -20.06
N ASN A 82 -48.78 92.45 -21.04
CA ASN A 82 -48.90 91.08 -21.54
C ASN A 82 -47.60 90.55 -22.16
N ALA A 83 -46.89 91.38 -22.94
CA ALA A 83 -45.64 91.02 -23.59
C ALA A 83 -44.53 90.69 -22.57
N VAL A 84 -44.38 91.51 -21.53
CA VAL A 84 -43.43 91.28 -20.42
C VAL A 84 -43.76 90.03 -19.61
N THR A 85 -45.04 89.81 -19.30
CA THR A 85 -45.46 88.58 -18.61
C THR A 85 -45.13 87.36 -19.47
N GLN A 86 -45.44 87.37 -20.77
CA GLN A 86 -45.11 86.27 -21.67
C GLN A 86 -43.60 86.00 -21.73
N LEU A 87 -42.78 87.04 -21.84
CA LEU A 87 -41.32 86.90 -21.89
C LEU A 87 -40.77 86.31 -20.58
N THR A 88 -41.29 86.78 -19.43
CA THR A 88 -40.95 86.25 -18.10
C THR A 88 -41.33 84.77 -17.97
N THR A 89 -42.52 84.39 -18.46
CA THR A 89 -42.94 82.99 -18.51
C THR A 89 -42.03 82.16 -19.41
N LYS A 90 -41.71 82.62 -20.63
CA LYS A 90 -40.79 81.94 -21.56
C LYS A 90 -39.41 81.71 -20.92
N TYR A 91 -38.85 82.72 -20.26
CA TYR A 91 -37.59 82.60 -19.53
C TYR A 91 -37.67 81.57 -18.39
N ASN A 92 -38.72 81.63 -17.56
CA ASN A 92 -38.88 80.68 -16.46
C ASN A 92 -39.07 79.23 -16.95
N THR A 93 -39.79 79.02 -18.06
CA THR A 93 -39.92 77.72 -18.71
C THR A 93 -38.56 77.24 -19.22
N LEU A 94 -37.80 78.10 -19.90
CA LEU A 94 -36.45 77.79 -20.36
C LEU A 94 -35.51 77.44 -19.21
N LEU A 95 -35.52 78.22 -18.13
CA LEU A 95 -34.69 77.99 -16.95
C LEU A 95 -35.05 76.66 -16.27
N SER A 96 -36.34 76.35 -16.16
CA SER A 96 -36.82 75.07 -15.62
C SER A 96 -36.34 73.89 -16.49
N LEU A 97 -36.51 74.00 -17.81
CA LEU A 97 -36.02 73.01 -18.77
C LEU A 97 -34.51 72.84 -18.66
N ALA A 98 -33.75 73.93 -18.60
CA ALA A 98 -32.30 73.90 -18.49
C ALA A 98 -31.84 73.22 -17.19
N LYS A 99 -32.49 73.51 -16.04
CA LYS A 99 -32.21 72.82 -14.77
C LYS A 99 -32.48 71.31 -14.85
N GLU A 100 -33.55 70.91 -15.52
CA GLU A 100 -33.86 69.48 -15.69
C GLU A 100 -32.86 68.79 -16.63
N VAL A 101 -32.48 69.45 -17.75
CA VAL A 101 -31.42 68.95 -18.63
C VAL A 101 -30.10 68.79 -17.87
N MET A 102 -29.73 69.76 -17.03
CA MET A 102 -28.53 69.66 -16.17
C MET A 102 -28.59 68.44 -15.26
N ARG A 103 -29.70 68.27 -14.53
CA ARG A 103 -29.90 67.14 -13.60
C ARG A 103 -29.80 65.80 -14.32
N ARG A 104 -30.37 65.71 -15.53
CA ARG A 104 -30.33 64.51 -16.37
C ARG A 104 -28.91 64.21 -16.88
N LEU A 105 -28.20 65.21 -17.40
CA LEU A 105 -26.83 65.05 -17.88
C LEU A 105 -25.89 64.59 -16.75
N GLU A 106 -26.02 65.20 -15.56
CA GLU A 106 -25.27 64.82 -14.37
C GLU A 106 -25.53 63.36 -13.99
N MET A 107 -26.81 62.95 -13.92
CA MET A 107 -27.18 61.57 -13.62
C MET A 107 -26.60 60.57 -14.64
N HIS A 108 -26.75 60.85 -15.93
CA HIS A 108 -26.25 59.97 -16.99
C HIS A 108 -24.72 59.84 -16.97
N PHE A 109 -24.02 60.92 -16.62
CA PHE A 109 -22.57 60.92 -16.43
C PHE A 109 -22.19 60.10 -15.19
N GLN A 110 -22.82 60.36 -14.03
CA GLN A 110 -22.52 59.67 -12.78
C GLN A 110 -22.75 58.16 -12.87
N GLU A 111 -23.87 57.71 -13.45
CA GLU A 111 -24.15 56.28 -13.63
C GLU A 111 -23.13 55.59 -14.55
N HIS A 112 -22.77 56.22 -15.68
CA HIS A 112 -21.76 55.67 -16.60
C HIS A 112 -20.37 55.68 -15.95
N HIS A 113 -20.01 56.75 -15.24
CA HIS A 113 -18.74 56.83 -14.53
C HIS A 113 -18.61 55.74 -13.45
N GLN A 114 -19.65 55.55 -12.64
CA GLN A 114 -19.70 54.51 -11.62
C GLN A 114 -19.65 53.11 -12.24
N HIS A 115 -20.32 52.88 -13.38
CA HIS A 115 -20.22 51.62 -14.11
C HIS A 115 -18.78 51.31 -14.53
N ASN A 116 -18.08 52.30 -15.12
CA ASN A 116 -16.70 52.10 -15.55
C ASN A 116 -15.75 51.84 -14.38
N GLN A 117 -15.97 52.47 -13.22
CA GLN A 117 -15.21 52.18 -12.01
C GLN A 117 -15.43 50.73 -11.54
N LEU A 118 -16.69 50.32 -11.36
CA LEU A 118 -17.02 48.95 -10.94
C LEU A 118 -16.54 47.89 -11.93
N TYR A 119 -16.62 48.18 -13.23
CA TYR A 119 -16.10 47.33 -14.30
C TYR A 119 -14.58 47.14 -14.18
N SER A 120 -13.84 48.24 -13.94
CA SER A 120 -12.39 48.19 -13.73
C SER A 120 -12.03 47.40 -12.48
N GLU A 121 -12.72 47.62 -11.37
CA GLU A 121 -12.48 46.86 -10.12
C GLU A 121 -12.79 45.37 -10.27
N CYS A 122 -13.84 45.01 -11.03
CA CYS A 122 -14.18 43.63 -11.29
C CYS A 122 -13.09 42.94 -12.11
N ASN A 123 -12.61 43.59 -13.18
CA ASN A 123 -11.50 43.08 -13.99
C ASN A 123 -10.20 42.93 -13.18
N GLU A 124 -9.84 43.94 -12.40
CA GLU A 124 -8.65 43.88 -11.55
C GLU A 124 -8.74 42.72 -10.55
N TRP A 125 -9.93 42.50 -9.96
CA TRP A 125 -10.16 41.37 -9.07
C TRP A 125 -10.00 40.02 -9.80
N ILE A 126 -10.55 39.88 -11.02
CA ILE A 126 -10.41 38.66 -11.84
C ILE A 126 -8.92 38.39 -12.13
N GLU A 127 -8.18 39.38 -12.61
CA GLU A 127 -6.77 39.23 -12.98
C GLU A 127 -5.88 38.94 -11.77
N ASN A 128 -6.10 39.61 -10.64
CA ASN A 128 -5.38 39.33 -9.40
C ASN A 128 -5.67 37.92 -8.88
N THR A 129 -6.91 37.45 -9.00
CA THR A 129 -7.29 36.10 -8.56
C THR A 129 -6.73 35.03 -9.50
N ARG A 130 -6.74 35.27 -10.81
CA ARG A 130 -6.12 34.42 -11.83
C ARG A 130 -4.61 34.29 -11.61
N ARG A 131 -3.92 35.39 -11.28
CA ARG A 131 -2.49 35.37 -10.92
C ARG A 131 -2.23 34.51 -9.68
N LYS A 132 -2.97 34.73 -8.59
CA LYS A 132 -2.88 33.90 -7.38
C LYS A 132 -3.12 32.42 -7.66
N LEU A 133 -4.11 32.10 -8.50
CA LEU A 133 -4.39 30.71 -8.89
C LEU A 133 -3.21 30.11 -9.67
N THR A 134 -2.60 30.90 -10.56
CA THR A 134 -1.41 30.50 -11.34
C THR A 134 -0.19 30.28 -10.44
N ASP A 135 0.03 31.12 -9.45
CA ASP A 135 1.15 30.98 -8.50
C ASP A 135 1.04 29.71 -7.63
N VAL A 136 -0.20 29.25 -7.39
CA VAL A 136 -0.46 27.98 -6.68
C VAL A 136 -0.34 26.79 -7.64
N TYR A 137 -0.52 27.02 -8.94
CA TYR A 137 -0.37 26.00 -9.97
C TYR A 137 1.09 25.58 -10.09
N GLY A 138 1.37 24.34 -9.71
CA GLY A 138 2.71 23.76 -9.75
C GLY A 138 2.68 22.26 -9.58
N GLU A 139 3.75 21.60 -9.98
CA GLU A 139 3.95 20.17 -9.74
C GLU A 139 4.23 19.95 -8.25
N ALA A 140 3.20 19.58 -7.50
CA ALA A 140 3.36 19.12 -6.13
C ALA A 140 3.66 17.63 -6.13
N THR A 141 4.82 17.25 -5.58
CA THR A 141 5.31 15.87 -5.54
C THR A 141 5.21 15.27 -4.14
N SER A 142 4.92 16.08 -3.12
CA SER A 142 4.69 15.64 -1.73
C SER A 142 3.25 15.88 -1.26
N LEU A 143 2.78 15.07 -0.30
CA LEU A 143 1.48 15.26 0.36
C LEU A 143 1.41 16.62 1.09
N VAL A 144 2.55 17.10 1.61
CA VAL A 144 2.67 18.41 2.24
C VAL A 144 2.43 19.54 1.24
N GLU A 145 3.04 19.47 0.06
CA GLU A 145 2.83 20.46 -1.01
C GLU A 145 1.40 20.45 -1.55
N LEU A 146 0.83 19.26 -1.77
CA LEU A 146 -0.57 19.13 -2.18
C LEU A 146 -1.53 19.75 -1.15
N ASN A 147 -1.29 19.54 0.15
CA ASN A 147 -2.09 20.16 1.21
C ASN A 147 -1.90 21.69 1.28
N LYS A 148 -0.70 22.20 1.01
CA LYS A 148 -0.46 23.64 0.85
C LYS A 148 -1.26 24.21 -0.32
N GLN A 149 -1.25 23.54 -1.48
CA GLN A 149 -2.07 23.93 -2.64
C GLN A 149 -3.56 23.91 -2.32
N LEU A 150 -4.05 22.87 -1.64
CA LEU A 150 -5.44 22.76 -1.21
C LEU A 150 -5.86 23.93 -0.29
N THR A 151 -4.99 24.30 0.64
CA THR A 151 -5.23 25.42 1.57
C THR A 151 -5.27 26.76 0.83
N ALA A 152 -4.35 26.96 -0.13
CA ALA A 152 -4.31 28.16 -0.95
C ALA A 152 -5.55 28.29 -1.85
N VAL A 153 -5.96 27.23 -2.55
CA VAL A 153 -7.18 27.27 -3.39
C VAL A 153 -8.46 27.43 -2.56
N LYS A 154 -8.53 26.87 -1.34
CA LYS A 154 -9.64 27.13 -0.40
C LYS A 154 -9.70 28.61 -0.01
N THR A 155 -8.55 29.22 0.27
CA THR A 155 -8.46 30.65 0.55
C THR A 155 -8.94 31.48 -0.63
N ILE A 156 -8.51 31.14 -1.86
CA ILE A 156 -8.98 31.81 -3.09
C ILE A 156 -10.49 31.67 -3.24
N LYS A 157 -11.04 30.46 -3.08
CA LYS A 157 -12.47 30.18 -3.17
C LYS A 157 -13.30 30.99 -2.18
N ASN A 158 -12.79 31.23 -0.96
CA ASN A 158 -13.47 32.07 0.03
C ASN A 158 -13.59 33.54 -0.42
N THR A 159 -12.73 34.01 -1.32
CA THR A 159 -12.83 35.37 -1.87
C THR A 159 -13.80 35.49 -3.05
N LEU A 160 -14.31 34.38 -3.58
CA LEU A 160 -15.18 34.35 -4.77
C LEU A 160 -16.48 35.13 -4.56
N GLU A 161 -17.04 35.10 -3.35
CA GLU A 161 -18.25 35.85 -3.00
C GLU A 161 -18.08 37.36 -3.22
N ASN A 162 -16.91 37.91 -2.85
CA ASN A 162 -16.59 39.32 -3.12
C ASN A 162 -16.54 39.61 -4.63
N GLY A 163 -15.98 38.70 -5.43
CA GLY A 163 -15.98 38.81 -6.88
C GLY A 163 -17.39 38.75 -7.49
N GLN A 164 -18.26 37.87 -6.98
CA GLN A 164 -19.66 37.75 -7.40
C GLN A 164 -20.44 39.05 -7.12
N HIS A 165 -20.23 39.68 -5.97
CA HIS A 165 -20.83 40.97 -5.66
C HIS A 165 -20.41 42.07 -6.63
N LYS A 166 -19.11 42.14 -6.98
CA LYS A 166 -18.62 43.11 -7.98
C LYS A 166 -19.27 42.90 -9.34
N LEU A 167 -19.29 41.67 -9.84
CA LEU A 167 -19.92 41.33 -11.12
C LEU A 167 -21.42 41.68 -11.13
N ARG A 168 -22.13 41.35 -10.04
CA ARG A 168 -23.56 41.67 -9.89
C ARG A 168 -23.82 43.17 -10.00
N TYR A 169 -23.07 44.01 -9.30
CA TYR A 169 -23.27 45.46 -9.36
C TYR A 169 -22.96 46.05 -10.73
N VAL A 170 -21.93 45.52 -11.44
CA VAL A 170 -21.65 45.90 -12.83
C VAL A 170 -22.86 45.58 -13.72
N LEU A 171 -23.40 44.36 -13.62
CA LEU A 171 -24.55 43.91 -14.40
C LEU A 171 -25.82 44.74 -14.12
N GLU A 172 -26.10 45.04 -12.84
CA GLU A 172 -27.27 45.85 -12.44
C GLU A 172 -27.16 47.29 -12.95
N LEU A 173 -25.97 47.91 -12.88
CA LEU A 173 -25.77 49.28 -13.33
C LEU A 173 -25.72 49.39 -14.86
N LYS A 174 -25.21 48.36 -15.55
CA LYS A 174 -25.22 48.25 -17.02
C LYS A 174 -26.62 48.49 -17.59
N GLU A 175 -27.66 47.86 -17.02
CA GLU A 175 -29.05 48.00 -17.51
C GLU A 175 -29.56 49.45 -17.51
N ARG A 176 -29.09 50.29 -16.58
CA ARG A 176 -29.43 51.73 -16.56
C ARG A 176 -28.57 52.52 -17.54
N VAL A 177 -27.27 52.25 -17.58
CA VAL A 177 -26.33 53.00 -18.42
C VAL A 177 -26.63 52.81 -19.90
N ILE A 178 -27.01 51.61 -20.36
CA ILE A 178 -27.35 51.36 -21.76
C ILE A 178 -28.60 52.12 -22.22
N MET A 179 -29.59 52.34 -21.34
CA MET A 179 -30.78 53.13 -21.66
C MET A 179 -30.47 54.62 -21.87
N ASN A 180 -29.39 55.09 -21.25
CA ASN A 180 -28.97 56.49 -21.22
C ASN A 180 -27.71 56.76 -22.06
N THR A 181 -27.37 55.87 -22.99
CA THR A 181 -26.16 55.93 -23.84
C THR A 181 -26.56 55.71 -25.29
N GLU A 182 -25.87 56.36 -26.22
CA GLU A 182 -26.12 56.20 -27.65
C GLU A 182 -25.83 54.75 -28.12
N GLN A 183 -26.50 54.31 -29.19
CA GLN A 183 -26.58 52.88 -29.59
C GLN A 183 -25.21 52.20 -29.71
N GLN A 184 -24.21 52.87 -30.28
CA GLN A 184 -22.87 52.31 -30.45
C GLN A 184 -22.16 52.12 -29.10
N GLY A 185 -22.26 53.11 -28.21
CA GLY A 185 -21.74 53.02 -26.84
C GLY A 185 -22.46 51.94 -26.01
N ALA A 186 -23.79 51.86 -26.11
CA ALA A 186 -24.60 50.84 -25.43
C ALA A 186 -24.21 49.41 -25.87
N THR A 187 -24.00 49.20 -27.18
CA THR A 187 -23.55 47.92 -27.73
C THR A 187 -22.19 47.53 -27.18
N ARG A 188 -21.23 48.47 -27.15
CA ARG A 188 -19.89 48.23 -26.59
C ARG A 188 -19.94 47.88 -25.10
N ILE A 189 -20.71 48.63 -24.31
CA ILE A 189 -20.89 48.35 -22.88
C ILE A 189 -21.46 46.94 -22.68
N GLN A 190 -22.42 46.54 -23.50
CA GLN A 190 -23.00 45.20 -23.45
C GLN A 190 -21.97 44.11 -23.77
N GLU A 191 -21.16 44.29 -24.80
CA GLU A 191 -20.07 43.37 -25.18
C GLU A 191 -18.99 43.27 -24.08
N ASP A 192 -18.54 44.41 -23.55
CA ASP A 192 -17.52 44.47 -22.51
C ASP A 192 -18.01 43.79 -21.22
N THR A 193 -19.23 44.10 -20.76
CA THR A 193 -19.81 43.45 -19.56
C THR A 193 -20.04 41.94 -19.78
N GLU A 194 -20.42 41.53 -20.99
CA GLU A 194 -20.56 40.12 -21.34
C GLU A 194 -19.22 39.38 -21.31
N SER A 195 -18.14 40.02 -21.78
CA SER A 195 -16.78 39.47 -21.72
C SER A 195 -16.36 39.23 -20.27
N VAL A 196 -16.53 40.23 -19.40
CA VAL A 196 -16.16 40.11 -17.97
C VAL A 196 -16.96 39.03 -17.26
N ARG A 197 -18.25 38.88 -17.60
CA ARG A 197 -19.08 37.78 -17.08
C ARG A 197 -18.49 36.42 -17.45
N LYS A 198 -18.15 36.22 -18.73
CA LYS A 198 -17.54 34.96 -19.21
C LYS A 198 -16.18 34.70 -18.58
N ASP A 199 -15.35 35.73 -18.43
CA ASP A 199 -14.04 35.60 -17.77
C ASP A 199 -14.18 35.20 -16.30
N PHE A 200 -15.17 35.76 -15.60
CA PHE A 200 -15.48 35.39 -14.22
C PHE A 200 -15.99 33.96 -14.10
N GLU A 201 -16.92 33.54 -14.97
CA GLU A 201 -17.45 32.16 -15.02
C GLU A 201 -16.34 31.15 -15.32
N LYS A 202 -15.44 31.48 -16.26
CA LYS A 202 -14.27 30.66 -16.57
C LYS A 202 -13.34 30.55 -15.37
N LEU A 203 -12.97 31.67 -14.74
CA LEU A 203 -12.13 31.66 -13.54
C LEU A 203 -12.77 30.84 -12.41
N MET A 204 -14.08 30.95 -12.24
CA MET A 204 -14.82 30.14 -11.26
C MET A 204 -14.65 28.65 -11.58
N ALA A 205 -14.91 28.23 -12.81
CA ALA A 205 -14.73 26.84 -13.25
C ALA A 205 -13.28 26.35 -13.04
N ASP A 206 -12.28 27.19 -13.35
CA ASP A 206 -10.87 26.89 -13.14
C ASP A 206 -10.54 26.67 -11.65
N ILE A 207 -11.07 27.52 -10.75
CA ILE A 207 -10.90 27.36 -9.29
C ILE A 207 -11.53 26.04 -8.79
N TYR A 208 -12.77 25.74 -9.21
CA TYR A 208 -13.46 24.52 -8.76
C TYR A 208 -12.80 23.26 -9.32
N SER A 209 -12.41 23.25 -10.59
CA SER A 209 -11.71 22.12 -11.22
C SER A 209 -10.33 21.89 -10.59
N PHE A 210 -9.57 22.96 -10.31
CA PHE A 210 -8.29 22.85 -9.62
C PHE A 210 -8.46 22.33 -8.18
N HIS A 211 -9.43 22.86 -7.42
CA HIS A 211 -9.75 22.36 -6.08
C HIS A 211 -10.10 20.87 -6.10
N GLN A 212 -10.96 20.44 -7.04
CA GLN A 212 -11.33 19.04 -7.19
C GLN A 212 -10.14 18.16 -7.56
N SER A 213 -9.32 18.60 -8.52
CA SER A 213 -8.10 17.89 -8.94
C SER A 213 -7.14 17.67 -7.78
N VAL A 214 -6.81 18.73 -7.03
CA VAL A 214 -5.93 18.63 -5.85
C VAL A 214 -6.53 17.73 -4.77
N THR A 215 -7.84 17.83 -4.51
CA THR A 215 -8.51 16.97 -3.52
C THR A 215 -8.45 15.50 -3.91
N THR A 216 -8.75 15.17 -5.17
CA THR A 216 -8.66 13.80 -5.68
C THR A 216 -7.23 13.26 -5.64
N LYS A 217 -6.24 14.08 -6.00
CA LYS A 217 -4.81 13.72 -5.88
C LYS A 217 -4.41 13.40 -4.43
N ILE A 218 -4.85 14.21 -3.47
CA ILE A 218 -4.59 13.96 -2.04
C ILE A 218 -5.22 12.64 -1.61
N SER A 219 -6.51 12.42 -1.88
CA SER A 219 -7.18 11.19 -1.47
C SER A 219 -6.55 9.93 -2.07
N ARG A 220 -6.17 9.98 -3.36
CA ARG A 220 -5.46 8.86 -4.02
C ARG A 220 -4.11 8.58 -3.36
N ARG A 221 -3.39 9.62 -2.98
CA ARG A 221 -2.09 9.48 -2.31
C ARG A 221 -2.24 8.90 -0.91
N GLU A 222 -3.17 9.41 -0.11
CA GLU A 222 -3.45 8.88 1.23
C GLU A 222 -3.90 7.42 1.20
N GLU A 223 -4.68 7.02 0.19
CA GLU A 223 -5.05 5.62 -0.01
C GLU A 223 -3.83 4.73 -0.31
N THR A 224 -2.93 5.22 -1.18
CA THR A 224 -1.71 4.50 -1.56
C THR A 224 -0.73 4.40 -0.39
N ASP A 225 -0.55 5.49 0.37
CA ASP A 225 0.27 5.52 1.60
C ASP A 225 -0.24 4.50 2.62
N LYS A 226 -1.55 4.46 2.89
CA LYS A 226 -2.15 3.48 3.82
C LYS A 226 -1.93 2.04 3.35
N MET A 227 -2.08 1.78 2.05
CA MET A 227 -1.86 0.44 1.49
C MET A 227 -0.39 0.04 1.60
N ARG A 228 0.55 0.95 1.29
CA ARG A 228 1.99 0.74 1.48
C ARG A 228 2.31 0.43 2.94
N ASP A 229 1.80 1.22 3.88
CA ASP A 229 2.08 1.05 5.32
C ASP A 229 1.55 -0.30 5.82
N THR A 230 0.34 -0.70 5.39
CA THR A 230 -0.23 -2.02 5.71
C THR A 230 0.66 -3.17 5.19
N VAL A 231 1.15 -3.07 3.95
CA VAL A 231 2.07 -4.07 3.38
C VAL A 231 3.40 -4.05 4.12
N ALA A 232 3.95 -2.88 4.43
CA ALA A 232 5.23 -2.75 5.12
C ALA A 232 5.19 -3.33 6.53
N GLU A 233 4.16 -3.04 7.32
CA GLU A 233 3.95 -3.62 8.65
C GLU A 233 3.88 -5.15 8.58
N TRP A 234 3.08 -5.68 7.65
CA TRP A 234 2.99 -7.13 7.42
C TRP A 234 4.34 -7.75 7.01
N LEU A 235 5.10 -7.08 6.13
CA LEU A 235 6.42 -7.54 5.71
C LEU A 235 7.44 -7.56 6.86
N GLU A 236 7.40 -6.58 7.77
CA GLU A 236 8.27 -6.57 8.96
C GLU A 236 7.94 -7.73 9.90
N GLU A 237 6.65 -8.01 10.14
CA GLU A 237 6.24 -9.18 10.92
C GLU A 237 6.67 -10.50 10.27
N LEU A 238 6.47 -10.62 8.95
CA LEU A 238 6.83 -11.79 8.17
C LEU A 238 8.35 -12.00 8.19
N ASN A 239 9.13 -10.94 8.02
CA ASN A 239 10.59 -10.98 8.06
C ASN A 239 11.10 -11.41 9.44
N THR A 240 10.51 -10.89 10.51
CA THR A 240 10.84 -11.27 11.89
C THR A 240 10.64 -12.78 12.10
N LYS A 241 9.43 -13.28 11.78
CA LYS A 241 9.09 -14.71 11.88
C LYS A 241 10.02 -15.60 11.03
N ALA A 242 10.37 -15.14 9.82
CA ALA A 242 11.24 -15.88 8.91
C ALA A 242 12.71 -15.90 9.36
N CYS A 243 13.18 -14.86 10.07
CA CYS A 243 14.55 -14.76 10.58
C CYS A 243 14.77 -15.52 11.89
N GLU A 244 13.80 -15.48 12.82
CA GLU A 244 13.91 -16.11 14.14
C GLU A 244 13.96 -17.65 14.09
N GLN A 245 13.36 -18.26 13.07
CA GLN A 245 13.19 -19.71 13.02
C GLN A 245 14.51 -20.46 12.78
N GLY A 246 15.32 -20.03 11.82
CA GLY A 246 16.51 -20.77 11.38
C GLY A 246 16.18 -22.09 10.66
N VAL A 247 17.22 -22.84 10.28
CA VAL A 247 17.08 -24.10 9.51
C VAL A 247 17.84 -25.29 10.11
N VAL A 248 18.59 -25.10 11.20
CA VAL A 248 19.44 -26.14 11.79
C VAL A 248 18.96 -26.44 13.21
N PHE A 249 18.54 -27.68 13.43
CA PHE A 249 17.96 -28.15 14.70
C PHE A 249 18.58 -29.49 15.12
N SER A 250 18.44 -29.85 16.39
CA SER A 250 18.97 -31.10 16.96
C SER A 250 18.10 -32.31 16.60
N GLU A 251 16.79 -32.21 16.82
CA GLU A 251 15.86 -33.33 16.70
C GLU A 251 15.04 -33.33 15.40
N LEU A 252 14.53 -34.50 15.00
CA LEU A 252 13.61 -34.63 13.85
C LEU A 252 12.28 -33.91 14.09
N SER A 253 11.76 -33.97 15.32
CA SER A 253 10.56 -33.26 15.79
C SER A 253 10.65 -31.77 15.50
N ASP A 254 11.77 -31.14 15.88
CA ASP A 254 12.03 -29.72 15.68
C ASP A 254 12.18 -29.34 14.20
N LYS A 255 12.91 -30.15 13.42
CA LYS A 255 13.02 -29.95 11.96
C LYS A 255 11.65 -29.96 11.28
N ARG A 256 10.79 -30.93 11.64
CA ARG A 256 9.41 -31.02 11.13
C ARG A 256 8.55 -29.84 11.58
N ALA A 257 8.65 -29.43 12.85
CA ALA A 257 7.93 -28.29 13.37
C ALA A 257 8.33 -26.99 12.67
N ALA A 258 9.62 -26.77 12.43
CA ALA A 258 10.13 -25.61 11.68
C ALA A 258 9.65 -25.62 10.22
N LEU A 259 9.67 -26.77 9.55
CA LEU A 259 9.15 -26.90 8.19
C LEU A 259 7.68 -26.52 8.09
N GLU A 260 6.84 -27.00 9.02
CA GLU A 260 5.41 -26.63 9.01
C GLU A 260 5.22 -25.14 9.31
N LYS A 261 6.01 -24.55 10.21
CA LYS A 261 5.96 -23.10 10.44
C LYS A 261 6.29 -22.30 9.18
N TYR A 262 7.33 -22.66 8.43
CA TYR A 262 7.61 -22.00 7.14
C TYR A 262 6.52 -22.22 6.09
N ARG A 263 5.88 -23.40 6.06
CA ARG A 263 4.72 -23.66 5.19
C ARG A 263 3.52 -22.76 5.55
N ILE A 264 3.29 -22.49 6.83
CA ILE A 264 2.29 -21.52 7.27
C ILE A 264 2.65 -20.11 6.78
N LEU A 265 3.92 -19.70 6.89
CA LEU A 265 4.37 -18.40 6.34
C LEU A 265 4.16 -18.32 4.82
N LEU A 266 4.40 -19.41 4.08
CA LEU A 266 4.14 -19.45 2.64
C LEU A 266 2.65 -19.31 2.32
N ARG A 267 1.76 -19.96 3.08
CA ARG A 267 0.30 -19.77 2.94
C ARG A 267 -0.10 -18.32 3.21
N ASP A 268 0.51 -17.69 4.21
CA ASP A 268 0.29 -16.28 4.54
C ASP A 268 0.74 -15.33 3.42
N ILE A 269 1.92 -15.59 2.83
CA ILE A 269 2.43 -14.87 1.65
C ILE A 269 1.48 -14.97 0.45
N VAL A 270 0.92 -16.17 0.21
CA VAL A 270 -0.04 -16.37 -0.88
C VAL A 270 -1.36 -15.66 -0.58
N ALA A 271 -1.85 -15.69 0.66
CA ALA A 271 -3.07 -15.00 1.06
C ALA A 271 -2.99 -13.47 0.90
N HIS A 272 -1.80 -12.89 1.07
CA HIS A 272 -1.57 -11.45 0.91
C HIS A 272 -1.11 -11.04 -0.50
N PHE A 273 -1.07 -11.96 -1.46
CA PHE A 273 -0.63 -11.68 -2.83
C PHE A 273 -1.42 -10.54 -3.49
N ASP A 274 -2.76 -10.59 -3.43
CA ASP A 274 -3.63 -9.58 -4.04
C ASP A 274 -3.40 -8.18 -3.46
N MET A 275 -3.05 -8.09 -2.16
CA MET A 275 -2.74 -6.81 -1.51
C MET A 275 -1.45 -6.20 -2.07
N VAL A 276 -0.42 -7.03 -2.26
CA VAL A 276 0.86 -6.62 -2.86
C VAL A 276 0.70 -6.29 -4.34
N GLU A 277 -0.07 -7.07 -5.09
CA GLU A 277 -0.35 -6.82 -6.51
C GLU A 277 -1.11 -5.50 -6.71
N ARG A 278 -2.10 -5.21 -5.84
CA ARG A 278 -2.79 -3.92 -5.84
C ARG A 278 -1.83 -2.75 -5.58
N LEU A 279 -0.86 -2.91 -4.68
CA LEU A 279 0.18 -1.90 -4.45
C LEU A 279 1.11 -1.74 -5.66
N ALA A 280 1.52 -2.84 -6.30
CA ALA A 280 2.31 -2.81 -7.51
C ALA A 280 1.59 -2.08 -8.65
N GLY A 281 0.27 -2.25 -8.79
CA GLY A 281 -0.56 -1.53 -9.76
C GLY A 281 -0.61 -0.02 -9.56
N LYS A 282 -0.24 0.50 -8.38
CA LYS A 282 -0.18 1.95 -8.10
C LYS A 282 1.12 2.62 -8.56
N THR A 283 2.14 1.87 -8.97
CA THR A 283 3.43 2.42 -9.44
C THR A 283 3.29 3.31 -10.67
N THR A 284 2.21 3.15 -11.45
CA THR A 284 1.93 3.97 -12.64
C THR A 284 1.12 5.24 -12.35
N ASP A 285 0.68 5.46 -11.11
CA ASP A 285 -0.12 6.63 -10.75
C ASP A 285 0.77 7.90 -10.62
N GLU A 286 0.41 8.96 -11.36
CA GLU A 286 1.11 10.25 -11.29
C GLU A 286 1.19 10.81 -9.85
N GLY A 287 2.38 11.23 -9.41
CA GLY A 287 2.56 11.96 -8.15
C GLY A 287 2.90 11.11 -6.91
N TYR A 288 3.33 9.86 -7.10
CA TYR A 288 3.90 9.01 -6.05
C TYR A 288 5.42 8.81 -6.25
N SER A 289 6.15 8.57 -5.17
CA SER A 289 7.56 8.17 -5.27
C SER A 289 7.62 6.70 -5.67
N GLN A 290 7.93 6.42 -6.93
CA GLN A 290 8.06 5.06 -7.44
C GLN A 290 9.08 4.24 -6.63
N GLU A 291 10.14 4.90 -6.15
CA GLU A 291 11.20 4.30 -5.35
C GLU A 291 10.68 3.66 -4.04
N GLU A 292 9.70 4.28 -3.38
CA GLU A 292 9.16 3.78 -2.11
C GLU A 292 8.32 2.50 -2.29
N ILE A 293 7.54 2.44 -3.37
CA ILE A 293 6.77 1.23 -3.71
C ILE A 293 7.74 0.13 -4.14
N ASP A 294 8.72 0.45 -4.99
CA ASP A 294 9.71 -0.50 -5.46
C ASP A 294 10.53 -1.10 -4.30
N GLU A 295 10.90 -0.29 -3.30
CA GLU A 295 11.57 -0.81 -2.09
C GLU A 295 10.70 -1.86 -1.37
N CYS A 296 9.40 -1.59 -1.23
CA CYS A 296 8.45 -2.49 -0.58
C CYS A 296 8.28 -3.80 -1.36
N LEU A 297 8.15 -3.72 -2.69
CA LEU A 297 8.05 -4.89 -3.57
C LEU A 297 9.33 -5.73 -3.56
N ASN A 298 10.50 -5.09 -3.58
CA ASN A 298 11.78 -5.78 -3.48
C ASN A 298 11.94 -6.51 -2.13
N LYS A 299 11.48 -5.90 -1.03
CA LYS A 299 11.45 -6.58 0.28
C LYS A 299 10.54 -7.81 0.26
N TYR A 300 9.34 -7.69 -0.31
CA TYR A 300 8.42 -8.82 -0.49
C TYR A 300 9.08 -9.99 -1.23
N ASP A 301 9.69 -9.73 -2.38
CA ASP A 301 10.31 -10.78 -3.20
C ASP A 301 11.49 -11.45 -2.48
N ASN A 302 12.30 -10.67 -1.76
CA ASN A 302 13.42 -11.19 -0.98
C ASN A 302 12.95 -12.10 0.16
N ILE A 303 11.93 -11.69 0.92
CA ILE A 303 11.39 -12.49 2.03
C ILE A 303 10.72 -13.76 1.49
N LYS A 304 9.92 -13.64 0.42
CA LYS A 304 9.30 -14.78 -0.26
C LYS A 304 10.33 -15.80 -0.71
N LYS A 305 11.41 -15.35 -1.35
CA LYS A 305 12.52 -16.21 -1.77
C LYS A 305 13.17 -16.90 -0.56
N LYS A 306 13.47 -16.16 0.50
CA LYS A 306 14.07 -16.71 1.72
C LYS A 306 13.19 -17.80 2.36
N VAL A 307 11.88 -17.57 2.47
CA VAL A 307 10.93 -18.58 2.98
C VAL A 307 10.93 -19.82 2.09
N MET A 308 10.87 -19.66 0.76
CA MET A 308 10.89 -20.79 -0.17
C MET A 308 12.20 -21.59 -0.10
N ASP A 309 13.35 -20.93 0.01
CA ASP A 309 14.65 -21.59 0.09
C ASP A 309 14.85 -22.32 1.42
N ASN A 310 14.34 -21.75 2.53
CA ASN A 310 14.33 -22.42 3.83
C ASN A 310 13.42 -23.66 3.85
N ILE A 311 12.24 -23.61 3.19
CA ILE A 311 11.37 -24.79 3.02
C ILE A 311 12.11 -25.90 2.28
N LYS A 312 12.71 -25.60 1.12
CA LYS A 312 13.45 -26.59 0.33
C LYS A 312 14.58 -27.22 1.15
N THR A 313 15.31 -26.40 1.92
CA THR A 313 16.40 -26.86 2.77
C THR A 313 15.89 -27.79 3.87
N LEU A 314 14.83 -27.40 4.58
CA LEU A 314 14.24 -28.21 5.65
C LEU A 314 13.59 -29.50 5.14
N GLU A 315 13.02 -29.50 3.94
CA GLU A 315 12.50 -30.72 3.30
C GLU A 315 13.60 -31.76 3.07
N VAL A 316 14.79 -31.32 2.65
CA VAL A 316 15.97 -32.20 2.54
C VAL A 316 16.38 -32.69 3.93
N TYR A 317 16.52 -31.80 4.91
CA TYR A 317 17.01 -32.16 6.24
C TYR A 317 16.07 -33.10 7.01
N VAL A 318 14.76 -32.92 6.84
CA VAL A 318 13.73 -33.81 7.41
C VAL A 318 13.84 -35.18 6.74
N LYS A 319 13.92 -35.25 5.40
CA LYS A 319 14.02 -36.51 4.67
C LYS A 319 15.28 -37.30 5.01
N GLU A 320 16.43 -36.63 5.15
CA GLU A 320 17.68 -37.24 5.58
C GLU A 320 17.56 -37.84 6.98
N HIS A 321 17.00 -37.09 7.93
CA HIS A 321 16.82 -37.55 9.31
C HIS A 321 15.79 -38.69 9.39
N GLU A 322 14.69 -38.61 8.64
CA GLU A 322 13.70 -39.71 8.54
C GLU A 322 14.34 -41.00 8.01
N SER A 323 15.21 -40.89 7.00
CA SER A 323 15.92 -42.05 6.43
C SER A 323 16.85 -42.69 7.46
N TYR A 324 17.60 -41.89 8.22
CA TYR A 324 18.44 -42.38 9.32
C TYR A 324 17.58 -43.03 10.42
N HIS A 325 16.51 -42.38 10.85
CA HIS A 325 15.63 -42.91 11.90
C HIS A 325 15.01 -44.26 11.49
N CYS A 326 14.54 -44.39 10.25
CA CYS A 326 14.07 -45.67 9.72
C CYS A 326 15.16 -46.73 9.71
N ALA A 327 16.37 -46.42 9.26
CA ALA A 327 17.49 -47.37 9.25
C ALA A 327 17.88 -47.84 10.66
N VAL A 328 17.89 -46.93 11.65
CA VAL A 328 18.14 -47.28 13.06
C VAL A 328 17.01 -48.16 13.62
N MET A 329 15.75 -47.89 13.28
CA MET A 329 14.63 -48.75 13.69
C MET A 329 14.71 -50.15 13.07
N GLU A 330 15.01 -50.24 11.77
CA GLU A 330 15.23 -51.51 11.05
C GLU A 330 16.36 -52.32 11.70
N ALA A 331 17.52 -51.69 11.93
CA ALA A 331 18.67 -52.34 12.54
C ALA A 331 18.39 -52.81 13.97
N ASN A 332 17.75 -51.98 14.82
CA ASN A 332 17.41 -52.37 16.19
C ASN A 332 16.38 -53.50 16.25
N ASP A 333 15.36 -53.50 15.38
CA ASP A 333 14.39 -54.58 15.35
C ASP A 333 15.03 -55.90 14.88
N TRP A 334 15.91 -55.84 13.89
CA TRP A 334 16.71 -56.99 13.45
C TRP A 334 17.60 -57.50 14.58
N LEU A 335 18.42 -56.63 15.20
CA LEU A 335 19.30 -56.98 16.34
C LEU A 335 18.51 -57.68 17.46
N ARG A 336 17.35 -57.12 17.82
CA ARG A 336 16.48 -57.69 18.85
C ARG A 336 15.95 -59.07 18.46
N LYS A 337 15.45 -59.25 17.24
CA LYS A 337 14.93 -60.53 16.74
C LYS A 337 16.01 -61.60 16.67
N THR A 338 17.18 -61.26 16.11
CA THR A 338 18.32 -62.16 16.00
C THR A 338 18.82 -62.55 17.39
N ARG A 339 18.93 -61.60 18.32
CA ARG A 339 19.32 -61.88 19.71
C ARG A 339 18.37 -62.85 20.42
N ILE A 340 17.06 -62.69 20.26
CA ILE A 340 16.06 -63.59 20.86
C ILE A 340 16.19 -65.00 20.28
N THR A 341 16.29 -65.11 18.96
CA THR A 341 16.41 -66.39 18.25
C THR A 341 17.69 -67.12 18.66
N MET A 342 18.80 -66.38 18.71
CA MET A 342 20.08 -66.88 19.17
C MET A 342 20.05 -67.38 20.62
N GLN A 343 19.39 -66.65 21.52
CA GLN A 343 19.22 -67.06 22.92
C GLN A 343 18.37 -68.33 23.05
N GLN A 344 17.38 -68.53 22.16
CA GLN A 344 16.54 -69.71 22.15
C GLN A 344 17.32 -71.00 21.87
N PHE A 345 18.37 -70.93 21.05
CA PHE A 345 19.23 -72.07 20.72
C PHE A 345 20.60 -72.01 21.44
N ALA A 346 20.70 -71.25 22.54
CA ALA A 346 21.97 -71.04 23.23
C ALA A 346 22.36 -72.13 24.23
N ASP A 347 21.41 -72.98 24.64
CA ASP A 347 21.67 -74.01 25.65
C ASP A 347 22.27 -75.28 25.02
N SER A 348 23.28 -75.84 25.68
CA SER A 348 23.93 -77.09 25.28
C SER A 348 23.31 -78.33 25.96
N HIS A 349 22.04 -78.26 26.36
CA HIS A 349 21.34 -79.37 27.01
C HIS A 349 20.60 -80.23 25.98
N GLY A 350 20.48 -81.52 26.28
CA GLY A 350 19.78 -82.49 25.44
C GLY A 350 20.67 -83.68 25.07
N GLU A 351 20.10 -84.59 24.28
CA GLU A 351 20.88 -85.67 23.66
C GLU A 351 21.80 -85.12 22.56
N LYS A 352 22.87 -85.85 22.24
CA LYS A 352 23.87 -85.44 21.22
C LYS A 352 23.24 -84.96 19.90
N LYS A 353 22.17 -85.61 19.45
CA LYS A 353 21.45 -85.23 18.23
C LYS A 353 20.79 -83.86 18.33
N GLU A 354 20.16 -83.55 19.47
CA GLU A 354 19.50 -82.26 19.71
C GLU A 354 20.52 -81.12 19.77
N VAL A 355 21.71 -81.38 20.34
CA VAL A 355 22.82 -80.40 20.38
C VAL A 355 23.37 -80.11 18.98
N ILE A 356 23.47 -81.13 18.10
CA ILE A 356 23.86 -80.95 16.69
C ILE A 356 22.81 -80.11 15.94
N GLU A 357 21.52 -80.40 16.14
CA GLU A 357 20.44 -79.63 15.51
C GLU A 357 20.46 -78.16 15.96
N LYS A 358 20.67 -77.89 17.27
CA LYS A 358 20.86 -76.53 17.80
C LYS A 358 22.12 -75.86 17.25
N GLN A 359 23.23 -76.59 17.10
CA GLN A 359 24.45 -76.06 16.49
C GLN A 359 24.20 -75.62 15.05
N GLN A 360 23.52 -76.43 14.24
CA GLN A 360 23.19 -76.07 12.86
C GLN A 360 22.37 -74.78 12.81
N GLN A 361 21.35 -74.65 13.68
CA GLN A 361 20.58 -73.39 13.77
C GLN A 361 21.46 -72.18 14.13
N GLN A 362 22.46 -72.34 15.00
CA GLN A 362 23.42 -71.27 15.32
C GLN A 362 24.36 -70.94 14.16
N GLU A 363 24.71 -71.92 13.33
CA GLU A 363 25.48 -71.70 12.11
C GLU A 363 24.65 -70.97 11.06
N ASP A 364 23.39 -71.36 10.86
CA ASP A 364 22.45 -70.66 9.97
C ASP A 364 22.28 -69.18 10.40
N ILE A 365 22.07 -68.93 11.70
CA ILE A 365 22.00 -67.56 12.27
C ILE A 365 23.32 -66.81 12.04
N ALA A 366 24.48 -67.49 12.11
CA ALA A 366 25.77 -66.87 11.86
C ALA A 366 25.96 -66.44 10.39
N GLU A 367 25.35 -67.14 9.44
CA GLU A 367 25.32 -66.73 8.03
C GLU A 367 24.45 -65.48 7.83
N GLU A 368 23.31 -65.38 8.54
CA GLU A 368 22.42 -64.22 8.50
C GLU A 368 23.04 -62.94 9.10
N LEU A 369 24.14 -63.04 9.87
CA LEU A 369 24.85 -61.87 10.42
C LEU A 369 25.34 -60.91 9.34
N ILE A 370 25.53 -61.37 8.10
CA ILE A 370 25.93 -60.50 6.98
C ILE A 370 24.84 -59.45 6.69
N GLU A 371 23.55 -59.82 6.77
CA GLU A 371 22.44 -58.87 6.62
C GLU A 371 22.45 -57.84 7.75
N GLY A 372 22.76 -58.28 8.97
CA GLY A 372 22.95 -57.41 10.12
C GLY A 372 24.02 -56.34 9.88
N GLU A 373 25.20 -56.74 9.39
CA GLU A 373 26.28 -55.80 9.09
C GLU A 373 25.84 -54.74 8.06
N GLU A 374 25.16 -55.14 6.99
CA GLU A 374 24.64 -54.20 5.97
C GLU A 374 23.65 -53.18 6.56
N LEU A 375 22.76 -53.63 7.46
CA LEU A 375 21.81 -52.73 8.14
C LEU A 375 22.51 -51.73 9.06
N ILE A 376 23.52 -52.18 9.81
CA ILE A 376 24.29 -51.33 10.71
C ILE A 376 25.12 -50.32 9.91
N ASP A 377 25.81 -50.74 8.85
CA ASP A 377 26.59 -49.84 8.01
C ASP A 377 25.72 -48.80 7.30
N LYS A 378 24.56 -49.21 6.78
CA LYS A 378 23.56 -48.29 6.22
C LYS A 378 23.17 -47.20 7.23
N ALA A 379 22.86 -47.58 8.47
CA ALA A 379 22.49 -46.62 9.52
C ALA A 379 23.65 -45.65 9.84
N ILE A 380 24.88 -46.15 9.89
CA ILE A 380 26.06 -45.34 10.21
C ILE A 380 26.44 -44.39 9.07
N ASP A 381 26.29 -44.80 7.82
CA ASP A 381 26.56 -43.93 6.67
C ASP A 381 25.51 -42.81 6.55
N LEU A 382 24.24 -43.12 6.83
CA LEU A 382 23.19 -42.10 6.94
C LEU A 382 23.47 -41.13 8.12
N ASN A 383 23.99 -41.63 9.25
CA ASN A 383 24.40 -40.77 10.37
C ASN A 383 25.48 -39.77 9.95
N LYS A 384 26.53 -40.23 9.23
CA LYS A 384 27.62 -39.37 8.75
C LYS A 384 27.08 -38.28 7.81
N ALA A 385 26.19 -38.65 6.88
CA ALA A 385 25.58 -37.71 5.95
C ALA A 385 24.75 -36.63 6.67
N LEU A 386 24.04 -37.01 7.74
CA LEU A 386 23.15 -36.14 8.51
C LEU A 386 23.86 -35.06 9.36
N ARG A 387 25.17 -35.19 9.59
CA ARG A 387 25.93 -34.26 10.44
C ARG A 387 25.92 -32.84 9.89
N GLY A 388 25.98 -32.67 8.57
CA GLY A 388 25.99 -31.36 7.93
C GLY A 388 24.67 -30.59 8.08
N SER A 389 23.56 -31.30 8.30
CA SER A 389 22.20 -30.76 8.36
C SER A 389 21.60 -30.73 9.78
N THR A 390 22.43 -30.91 10.81
CA THR A 390 22.02 -31.01 12.21
C THR A 390 22.86 -30.10 13.10
N SER A 391 22.25 -29.55 14.16
CA SER A 391 22.95 -28.69 15.13
C SER A 391 24.06 -29.46 15.85
N LYS A 392 25.01 -28.73 16.46
CA LYS A 392 26.12 -29.37 17.20
C LYS A 392 25.63 -30.31 18.32
N GLU A 393 24.62 -29.86 19.06
CA GLU A 393 23.98 -30.67 20.11
C GLU A 393 23.35 -31.94 19.52
N GLY A 394 22.62 -31.83 18.40
CA GLY A 394 22.07 -33.01 17.73
C GLY A 394 23.15 -33.92 17.14
N GLN A 395 24.29 -33.39 16.68
CA GLN A 395 25.41 -34.20 16.22
C GLN A 395 26.01 -35.07 17.35
N GLU A 396 26.03 -34.57 18.59
CA GLU A 396 26.45 -35.36 19.76
C GLU A 396 25.47 -36.49 20.04
N THR A 397 24.16 -36.21 20.03
CA THR A 397 23.11 -37.23 20.19
C THR A 397 23.19 -38.30 19.10
N LEU A 398 23.26 -37.89 17.84
CA LEU A 398 23.43 -38.79 16.69
C LEU A 398 24.69 -39.64 16.82
N CYS A 399 25.80 -39.08 17.31
CA CYS A 399 27.03 -39.83 17.52
C CYS A 399 26.88 -40.88 18.63
N SER A 400 26.17 -40.53 19.72
CA SER A 400 25.88 -41.44 20.83
C SER A 400 25.01 -42.62 20.37
N GLU A 401 23.95 -42.36 19.60
CA GLU A 401 23.07 -43.39 19.05
C GLU A 401 23.83 -44.34 18.11
N ALA A 402 24.63 -43.79 17.19
CA ALA A 402 25.47 -44.56 16.29
C ALA A 402 26.46 -45.46 17.04
N ASN A 403 27.08 -44.95 18.11
CA ASN A 403 27.99 -45.72 18.94
C ASN A 403 27.25 -46.83 19.71
N SER A 404 26.06 -46.54 20.26
CA SER A 404 25.23 -47.55 20.94
C SER A 404 24.86 -48.69 19.99
N LEU A 405 24.41 -48.36 18.78
CA LEU A 405 24.05 -49.35 17.77
C LEU A 405 25.24 -50.24 17.39
N ARG A 406 26.44 -49.66 17.25
CA ARG A 406 27.68 -50.42 17.02
C ARG A 406 28.05 -51.33 18.19
N MET A 407 27.95 -50.85 19.43
CA MET A 407 28.23 -51.67 20.60
C MET A 407 27.24 -52.83 20.76
N GLU A 408 25.95 -52.62 20.46
CA GLU A 408 24.94 -53.68 20.47
C GLU A 408 25.22 -54.74 19.41
N TRP A 409 25.66 -54.31 18.22
CA TRP A 409 26.08 -55.21 17.16
C TRP A 409 27.30 -56.06 17.54
N GLU A 410 28.37 -55.43 18.05
CA GLU A 410 29.57 -56.11 18.52
C GLU A 410 29.25 -57.11 19.65
N SER A 411 28.35 -56.73 20.57
CA SER A 411 27.88 -57.63 21.63
C SER A 411 27.13 -58.84 21.08
N LEU A 412 26.36 -58.69 20.01
CA LEU A 412 25.63 -59.81 19.38
C LEU A 412 26.60 -60.75 18.64
N GLN A 413 27.57 -60.20 17.92
CA GLN A 413 28.63 -60.97 17.27
C GLN A 413 29.44 -61.78 18.30
N GLN A 414 29.81 -61.16 19.42
CA GLN A 414 30.52 -61.84 20.51
C GLN A 414 29.68 -62.97 21.12
N MET A 415 28.37 -62.74 21.31
CA MET A 415 27.44 -63.78 21.76
C MET A 415 27.38 -64.97 20.79
N SER A 416 27.48 -64.75 19.47
CA SER A 416 27.56 -65.80 18.44
C SER A 416 28.78 -66.67 18.61
N ILE A 417 29.93 -66.02 18.76
CA ILE A 417 31.19 -66.71 18.92
C ILE A 417 31.17 -67.57 20.19
N ASP A 418 30.66 -67.03 21.29
CA ASP A 418 30.66 -67.73 22.58
C ASP A 418 29.65 -68.88 22.64
N ILE A 419 28.45 -68.73 22.07
CA ILE A 419 27.47 -69.81 21.97
C ILE A 419 28.02 -70.95 21.11
N ARG A 420 28.51 -70.65 19.90
CA ARG A 420 29.06 -71.68 19.00
C ARG A 420 30.26 -72.39 19.61
N ARG A 421 31.18 -71.66 20.25
CA ARG A 421 32.32 -72.26 20.96
C ARG A 421 31.85 -73.17 22.10
N THR A 422 30.78 -72.82 22.79
CA THR A 422 30.21 -73.65 23.87
C THR A 422 29.56 -74.91 23.29
N MET A 423 28.84 -74.80 22.18
CA MET A 423 28.26 -75.96 21.46
C MET A 423 29.35 -76.90 20.94
N GLU A 424 30.39 -76.35 20.31
CA GLU A 424 31.52 -77.11 19.77
C GLU A 424 32.24 -77.89 20.89
N LYS A 425 32.50 -77.26 22.03
CA LYS A 425 33.05 -77.92 23.21
C LYS A 425 32.13 -79.02 23.75
N CYS A 426 30.83 -78.76 23.83
CA CYS A 426 29.86 -79.76 24.30
C CYS A 426 29.83 -80.98 23.36
N LEU A 427 29.86 -80.76 22.05
CA LEU A 427 29.88 -81.83 21.06
C LEU A 427 31.20 -82.60 21.05
N GLN A 428 32.32 -81.92 21.29
CA GLN A 428 33.60 -82.58 21.52
C GLN A 428 33.53 -83.51 22.74
N THR A 429 33.03 -83.04 23.88
CA THR A 429 32.86 -83.90 25.07
C THR A 429 31.88 -85.05 24.83
N TRP A 430 30.83 -84.83 24.04
CA TRP A 430 29.92 -85.91 23.61
C TRP A 430 30.63 -86.93 22.72
N ASN A 431 31.51 -86.50 21.82
CA ASN A 431 32.29 -87.40 20.97
C ASN A 431 33.24 -88.24 21.81
N GLU A 432 34.01 -87.62 22.71
CA GLU A 432 34.92 -88.29 23.65
C GLU A 432 34.15 -89.29 24.54
N PHE A 433 32.98 -88.91 25.06
CA PHE A 433 32.11 -89.81 25.82
C PHE A 433 31.57 -90.96 24.96
N THR A 434 31.14 -90.70 23.73
CA THR A 434 30.61 -91.75 22.83
C THR A 434 31.71 -92.76 22.47
N GLU A 435 32.92 -92.27 22.21
CA GLU A 435 34.10 -93.09 21.93
C GLU A 435 34.49 -93.91 23.15
N SER A 436 34.61 -93.29 24.32
CA SER A 436 34.91 -93.98 25.59
C SER A 436 33.83 -95.02 25.94
N HIS A 437 32.55 -94.69 25.73
CA HIS A 437 31.43 -95.61 25.94
C HIS A 437 31.47 -96.77 24.94
N LYS A 438 31.80 -96.51 23.67
CA LYS A 438 31.98 -97.53 22.65
C LYS A 438 33.14 -98.46 23.02
N ASP A 439 34.31 -97.91 23.34
CA ASP A 439 35.49 -98.68 23.74
C ASP A 439 35.21 -99.54 24.98
N PHE A 440 34.52 -98.97 25.97
CA PHE A 440 34.06 -99.71 27.15
C PHE A 440 33.05 -100.81 26.80
N SER A 441 32.10 -100.54 25.90
CA SER A 441 31.11 -101.52 25.46
C SER A 441 31.75 -102.66 24.68
N ASP A 442 32.66 -102.34 23.74
CA ASP A 442 33.43 -103.31 22.95
C ASP A 442 34.32 -104.16 23.87
N TRP A 443 34.97 -103.55 24.87
CA TRP A 443 35.71 -104.27 25.92
C TRP A 443 34.80 -105.18 26.75
N LEU A 444 33.64 -104.69 27.18
CA LEU A 444 32.69 -105.44 28.01
C LEU A 444 32.09 -106.62 27.25
N GLU A 445 31.75 -106.46 25.96
CA GLU A 445 31.32 -107.55 25.09
C GLU A 445 32.43 -108.60 24.94
N HIS A 446 33.67 -108.16 24.66
CA HIS A 446 34.82 -109.05 24.56
C HIS A 446 35.06 -109.83 25.87
N PHE A 447 34.99 -109.14 27.02
CA PHE A 447 35.17 -109.74 28.35
C PHE A 447 34.03 -110.70 28.71
N GLN A 448 32.77 -110.34 28.44
CA GLN A 448 31.63 -111.24 28.64
C GLN A 448 31.74 -112.50 27.77
N GLN A 449 32.29 -112.37 26.56
CA GLN A 449 32.54 -113.50 25.68
C GLN A 449 33.67 -114.40 26.18
N GLN A 450 34.72 -113.83 26.78
CA GLN A 450 35.76 -114.60 27.48
C GLN A 450 35.19 -115.35 28.69
N MET A 451 34.35 -114.71 29.50
CA MET A 451 33.70 -115.35 30.66
C MET A 451 32.75 -116.49 30.28
N LYS A 452 32.03 -116.38 29.15
CA LYS A 452 31.18 -117.48 28.64
C LYS A 452 31.97 -118.70 28.18
N ASN A 453 33.26 -118.55 27.89
CA ASN A 453 34.14 -119.64 27.47
C ASN A 453 34.83 -120.34 28.66
N GLU A 454 34.49 -119.99 29.91
CA GLU A 454 35.03 -120.66 31.10
C GLU A 454 34.21 -121.91 31.48
N PRO A 455 34.86 -122.98 31.99
CA PRO A 455 34.20 -124.23 32.37
C PRO A 455 33.40 -124.12 33.68
N GLU A 456 32.22 -124.76 33.74
CA GLU A 456 31.30 -124.73 34.90
C GLU A 456 31.85 -125.42 36.17
N GLU A 457 32.89 -126.26 36.06
CA GLU A 457 33.57 -126.90 37.19
C GLU A 457 35.08 -126.56 37.18
N PRO A 458 35.56 -125.68 38.06
CA PRO A 458 36.92 -125.15 37.97
C PRO A 458 37.98 -126.11 38.54
N THR A 459 39.09 -126.26 37.79
CA THR A 459 40.28 -127.02 38.20
C THR A 459 41.36 -126.11 38.81
N PRO A 460 42.39 -126.66 39.50
CA PRO A 460 43.49 -125.86 40.08
C PRO A 460 44.31 -125.06 39.05
N GLU A 461 44.34 -125.48 37.77
CA GLU A 461 44.97 -124.71 36.68
C GLU A 461 44.11 -123.52 36.24
N ASP A 462 42.78 -123.64 36.29
CA ASP A 462 41.85 -122.53 35.98
C ASP A 462 41.99 -121.40 37.00
N LEU A 463 42.26 -121.73 38.26
CA LEU A 463 42.58 -120.77 39.32
C LEU A 463 43.87 -119.96 39.03
N GLU A 464 44.82 -120.50 38.29
CA GLU A 464 46.04 -119.78 37.91
C GLU A 464 45.80 -118.88 36.67
N ASN A 465 44.93 -119.31 35.74
CA ASN A 465 44.44 -118.45 34.64
C ASN A 465 43.59 -117.28 35.16
N TRP A 466 42.76 -117.51 36.18
CA TRP A 466 41.98 -116.44 36.83
C TRP A 466 42.84 -115.42 37.55
N LYS A 467 43.98 -115.83 38.12
CA LYS A 467 44.99 -114.89 38.66
C LYS A 467 45.62 -114.01 37.57
N ILE A 468 45.65 -114.45 36.31
CA ILE A 468 46.15 -113.67 35.16
C ILE A 468 45.06 -112.73 34.61
N LEU A 469 43.79 -113.12 34.69
CA LEU A 469 42.64 -112.30 34.27
C LEU A 469 42.28 -111.20 35.30
N LEU A 470 42.39 -111.46 36.61
CA LEU A 470 42.09 -110.52 37.70
C LEU A 470 42.77 -109.13 37.57
N PRO A 471 44.05 -109.02 37.15
CA PRO A 471 44.69 -107.73 36.90
C PRO A 471 44.10 -106.96 35.71
N GLN A 472 43.57 -107.66 34.69
CA GLN A 472 42.94 -107.02 33.52
C GLN A 472 41.59 -106.39 33.86
N ILE A 473 40.89 -106.92 34.87
CA ILE A 473 39.67 -106.35 35.44
C ILE A 473 39.96 -105.03 36.19
N SER A 474 41.18 -104.88 36.71
CA SER A 474 41.59 -103.72 37.51
C SER A 474 42.18 -102.57 36.70
N TYR A 475 42.32 -102.73 35.37
CA TYR A 475 42.84 -101.70 34.47
C TYR A 475 41.93 -101.48 33.24
N PRO A 476 40.74 -100.88 33.42
CA PRO A 476 40.28 -99.95 32.43
C PRO A 476 41.00 -98.62 32.71
N SER A 477 41.93 -98.23 31.84
CA SER A 477 42.44 -96.87 31.74
C SER A 477 41.36 -95.90 31.23
N LEU A 478 40.12 -96.06 31.69
CA LEU A 478 38.98 -95.19 31.46
C LEU A 478 38.88 -94.29 32.68
N LEU A 479 39.83 -93.36 32.78
CA LEU A 479 39.67 -92.22 33.67
C LEU A 479 38.72 -91.23 32.99
N PHE A 480 37.64 -90.96 33.73
CA PHE A 480 36.68 -89.87 33.56
C PHE A 480 37.28 -88.55 33.11
#